data_AF-A0A226MTK4-F1
#
_entry.id   AF-A0A226MTK4-F1
#
_cell.length_a   1.000
_cell.length_b   1.000
_cell.length_c   1.000
_cell.angle_alpha   90.00
_cell.angle_beta   90.00
_cell.angle_gamma   90.00
#
_symmetry.space_group_name_H-M   'P 1'
#
loop_
_entity.id
_entity.type
_entity.pdbx_description
1 polymer ?
#
loop_
_entity_poly.entity_id
_entity_poly.type
_entity_poly.pdbx_seq_one_letter_code
_entity_poly.pdbx_strand_id
1 'polypeptide(L)'
;MYRTTALSISAIALLRACSTAGCAMAATTPRVPPPRGLLRPLAVPHRLLLGPGPSNVSPRVLAAGGMQILGHMHPEVLQVMDEIKAGIQYAFQTRNRLTLAVSGTGHCAMEAALINLLEGGDTVLVGVNGIWGQRAANLARRLGAKVCELLKPPGEYFTLRDIQEGLAQHKPSVLFITHGESSTGVLQPLEGLGELCHRAVCLPQVLAGAEPALWPLGFFRYHHTVPISSIFCLREALAVLAERGLESSWEQHRAVCTQLCRGLRDLGLELYVKEEAARLPTVTTVKVPEGYDWKEITAFLMDKHSIEISGGLGPTAGKVLRIGLMGHNATQDNVDRLLRALRDALQHCRHSRL
;
A
#
# COMPACT_ATOMS: atom_id res chain seq x y z
N MET A 1 -41.12 -23.51 7.51
CA MET A 1 -40.12 -24.37 6.86
C MET A 1 -38.94 -23.51 6.42
N TYR A 2 -37.93 -23.33 7.27
CA TYR A 2 -36.66 -22.73 6.86
C TYR A 2 -35.68 -23.87 6.60
N ARG A 3 -35.42 -24.14 5.31
CA ARG A 3 -34.37 -25.09 4.90
C ARG A 3 -33.03 -24.40 5.09
N THR A 4 -32.23 -24.93 6.00
CA THR A 4 -30.80 -24.63 6.17
C THR A 4 -30.05 -24.82 4.85
N THR A 5 -29.54 -23.73 4.29
CA THR A 5 -28.57 -23.73 3.19
C THR A 5 -27.20 -24.10 3.76
N ALA A 6 -26.70 -25.28 3.39
CA ALA A 6 -25.34 -25.70 3.70
C ALA A 6 -24.35 -24.82 2.93
N LEU A 7 -23.40 -24.19 3.62
CA LEU A 7 -22.20 -23.63 2.99
C LEU A 7 -21.37 -24.80 2.45
N SER A 8 -21.24 -24.90 1.12
CA SER A 8 -20.25 -25.77 0.50
C SER A 8 -18.88 -25.11 0.63
N ILE A 9 -18.13 -25.46 1.68
CA ILE A 9 -16.69 -25.21 1.75
C ILE A 9 -16.05 -26.38 1.02
N SER A 10 -15.55 -26.14 -0.21
CA SER A 10 -14.67 -27.10 -0.88
C SER A 10 -13.32 -27.14 -0.15
N ALA A 11 -13.24 -27.93 0.94
CA ALA A 11 -11.98 -28.31 1.55
C ALA A 11 -11.37 -29.44 0.72
N ILE A 12 -10.27 -29.18 0.02
CA ILE A 12 -9.46 -30.25 -0.58
C ILE A 12 -8.66 -30.88 0.56
N ALA A 13 -9.18 -31.96 1.13
CA ALA A 13 -8.45 -32.80 2.08
C ALA A 13 -7.67 -33.88 1.31
N LEU A 14 -6.34 -33.78 1.31
CA LEU A 14 -5.45 -34.87 0.91
C LEU A 14 -5.45 -35.93 2.01
N LEU A 15 -6.37 -36.89 1.94
CA LEU A 15 -6.39 -38.05 2.85
C LEU A 15 -5.52 -39.16 2.29
N ARG A 16 -4.53 -39.60 3.09
CA ARG A 16 -3.73 -40.78 2.81
C ARG A 16 -4.60 -42.02 3.09
N ALA A 17 -4.85 -42.84 2.07
CA ALA A 17 -5.66 -44.04 2.21
C ALA A 17 -4.98 -45.05 3.16
N CYS A 18 -5.51 -45.22 4.37
CA CYS A 18 -5.29 -46.40 5.18
C CYS A 18 -6.50 -47.34 5.05
N SER A 19 -6.19 -48.64 5.04
CA SER A 19 -7.00 -49.78 4.61
C SER A 19 -8.47 -49.79 5.02
N THR A 20 -9.28 -50.32 4.11
CA THR A 20 -10.71 -50.63 4.21
C THR A 20 -11.04 -51.56 5.39
N ALA A 21 -11.58 -50.98 6.46
CA ALA A 21 -12.45 -51.68 7.41
C ALA A 21 -13.62 -50.74 7.73
N GLY A 22 -14.85 -51.25 7.61
CA GLY A 22 -16.08 -50.47 7.60
C GLY A 22 -16.18 -49.40 8.67
N CYS A 23 -16.13 -48.14 8.25
CA CYS A 23 -16.47 -47.01 9.11
C CYS A 23 -17.85 -46.51 8.68
N ALA A 24 -18.88 -46.97 9.37
CA ALA A 24 -20.16 -46.28 9.36
C ALA A 24 -19.89 -44.81 9.72
N MET A 25 -20.49 -43.87 8.98
CA MET A 25 -20.48 -42.46 9.34
C MET A 25 -21.30 -42.29 10.63
N ALA A 26 -20.68 -42.58 11.77
CA ALA A 26 -21.22 -42.19 13.05
C ALA A 26 -21.37 -40.67 13.02
N ALA A 27 -22.58 -40.18 13.27
CA ALA A 27 -22.85 -38.75 13.44
C ALA A 27 -22.00 -38.26 14.62
N THR A 28 -20.83 -37.72 14.31
CA THR A 28 -19.87 -37.28 15.30
C THR A 28 -20.36 -35.94 15.84
N THR A 29 -20.66 -35.91 17.14
CA THR A 29 -20.97 -34.66 17.83
C THR A 29 -19.76 -33.73 17.69
N PRO A 30 -19.95 -32.47 17.27
CA PRO A 30 -18.83 -31.54 17.12
C PRO A 30 -18.11 -31.38 18.46
N ARG A 31 -16.80 -31.68 18.48
CA ARG A 31 -15.97 -31.66 19.70
C ARG A 31 -15.55 -30.27 20.15
N VAL A 32 -15.70 -29.28 19.26
CA VAL A 32 -15.26 -27.90 19.50
C VAL A 32 -16.51 -27.03 19.72
N PRO A 33 -16.69 -26.41 20.90
CA PRO A 33 -17.82 -25.54 21.14
C PRO A 33 -17.69 -24.20 20.38
N PRO A 34 -18.78 -23.48 20.13
CA PRO A 34 -18.73 -22.14 19.52
C PRO A 34 -17.85 -21.18 20.35
N PRO A 35 -16.89 -20.46 19.73
CA PRO A 35 -16.04 -19.51 20.45
C PRO A 35 -16.86 -18.35 21.04
N ARG A 36 -16.77 -18.15 22.36
CA ARG A 36 -17.54 -17.10 23.09
C ARG A 36 -17.33 -15.70 22.53
N GLY A 37 -16.15 -15.40 21.99
CA GLY A 37 -15.83 -14.11 21.38
C GLY A 37 -16.71 -13.75 20.18
N LEU A 38 -17.07 -14.73 19.34
CA LEU A 38 -17.86 -14.54 18.12
C LEU A 38 -19.36 -14.40 18.40
N LEU A 39 -19.79 -14.60 19.65
CA LEU A 39 -21.18 -14.45 20.08
C LEU A 39 -21.52 -12.99 20.46
N ARG A 40 -20.52 -12.10 20.45
CA ARG A 40 -20.71 -10.67 20.73
C ARG A 40 -20.71 -9.89 19.42
N PRO A 41 -21.54 -8.84 19.28
CA PRO A 41 -21.48 -7.96 18.12
C PRO A 41 -20.07 -7.37 17.92
N LEU A 42 -19.66 -7.24 16.66
CA LEU A 42 -18.41 -6.55 16.32
C LEU A 42 -18.56 -5.06 16.64
N ALA A 43 -17.63 -4.52 17.43
CA ALA A 43 -17.52 -3.09 17.72
C ALA A 43 -16.10 -2.62 17.37
N VAL A 44 -16.00 -1.58 16.55
CA VAL A 44 -14.73 -0.96 16.15
C VAL A 44 -14.75 0.53 16.47
N PRO A 45 -13.70 1.09 17.10
CA PRO A 45 -13.67 2.49 17.47
C PRO A 45 -13.44 3.40 16.26
N HIS A 46 -13.94 4.64 16.33
CA HIS A 46 -13.57 5.67 15.37
C HIS A 46 -12.21 6.25 15.71
N ARG A 47 -11.29 6.21 14.74
CA ARG A 47 -9.94 6.77 14.86
C ARG A 47 -9.61 7.61 13.63
N LEU A 48 -8.86 8.68 13.83
CA LEU A 48 -8.29 9.47 12.76
C LEU A 48 -6.93 8.85 12.38
N LEU A 49 -6.85 8.24 11.20
CA LEU A 49 -5.70 7.49 10.72
C LEU A 49 -4.74 8.41 9.95
N LEU A 50 -3.74 8.93 10.65
CA LEU A 50 -2.66 9.78 10.09
C LEU A 50 -1.31 9.07 10.15
N GLY A 51 -1.32 7.73 10.18
CA GLY A 51 -0.15 6.93 9.85
C GLY A 51 0.07 6.86 8.34
N PRO A 52 1.16 6.24 7.87
CA PRO A 52 1.49 6.11 6.45
C PRO A 52 0.69 5.00 5.73
N GLY A 53 -0.42 4.55 6.32
CA GLY A 53 -1.34 3.56 5.78
C GLY A 53 -1.80 2.55 6.84
N PRO A 54 -3.08 2.14 6.84
CA PRO A 54 -4.17 2.59 5.97
C PRO A 54 -4.67 4.02 6.31
N SER A 55 -5.39 4.66 5.39
CA SER A 55 -6.10 5.94 5.65
C SER A 55 -7.56 5.70 5.98
N ASN A 56 -8.24 6.69 6.58
CA ASN A 56 -9.70 6.69 6.52
C ASN A 56 -10.15 6.86 5.06
N VAL A 57 -11.35 6.37 4.77
CA VAL A 57 -11.96 6.46 3.44
C VAL A 57 -13.09 7.49 3.44
N SER A 58 -13.41 8.05 2.28
CA SER A 58 -14.56 8.95 2.17
C SER A 58 -15.87 8.22 2.50
N PRO A 59 -16.92 8.92 2.96
CA PRO A 59 -18.22 8.30 3.23
C PRO A 59 -18.78 7.52 2.04
N ARG A 60 -18.54 8.01 0.82
CA ARG A 60 -18.95 7.37 -0.44
C ARG A 60 -18.28 6.01 -0.65
N VAL A 61 -16.97 5.93 -0.43
CA VAL A 61 -16.21 4.66 -0.51
C VAL A 61 -16.62 3.69 0.59
N LEU A 62 -16.87 4.20 1.81
CA LEU A 62 -17.34 3.38 2.93
C LEU A 62 -18.71 2.74 2.64
N ALA A 63 -19.65 3.53 2.11
CA ALA A 63 -20.98 3.06 1.74
C ALA A 63 -20.94 1.97 0.66
N ALA A 64 -20.03 2.09 -0.31
CA ALA A 64 -19.84 1.09 -1.36
C ALA A 64 -19.45 -0.29 -0.81
N GLY A 65 -18.71 -0.33 0.31
CA GLY A 65 -18.31 -1.59 0.95
C GLY A 65 -19.47 -2.40 1.53
N GLY A 66 -20.62 -1.75 1.80
CA GLY A 66 -21.83 -2.38 2.30
C GLY A 66 -22.86 -2.74 1.22
N MET A 67 -22.53 -2.55 -0.06
CA MET A 67 -23.45 -2.87 -1.16
C MET A 67 -23.66 -4.39 -1.34
N GLN A 68 -24.80 -4.75 -1.93
CA GLN A 68 -25.17 -6.13 -2.22
C GLN A 68 -24.11 -6.80 -3.12
N ILE A 69 -23.66 -7.99 -2.71
CA ILE A 69 -22.73 -8.79 -3.52
C ILE A 69 -23.47 -9.32 -4.76
N LEU A 70 -22.82 -9.14 -5.92
CA LEU A 70 -23.25 -9.67 -7.21
C LEU A 70 -22.33 -10.82 -7.65
N GLY A 71 -22.80 -11.63 -8.60
CA GLY A 71 -21.95 -12.61 -9.26
C GLY A 71 -20.85 -11.90 -10.03
N HIS A 72 -19.60 -12.30 -9.80
CA HIS A 72 -18.43 -11.59 -10.35
C HIS A 72 -18.30 -11.60 -11.88
N MET A 73 -19.07 -12.43 -12.57
CA MET A 73 -19.16 -12.50 -14.03
C MET A 73 -20.43 -11.85 -14.59
N HIS A 74 -21.25 -11.21 -13.74
CA HIS A 74 -22.46 -10.52 -14.18
C HIS A 74 -22.09 -9.26 -14.98
N PRO A 75 -22.91 -8.87 -15.98
CA PRO A 75 -22.63 -7.70 -16.83
C PRO A 75 -22.35 -6.41 -16.05
N GLU A 76 -23.04 -6.18 -14.94
CA GLU A 76 -22.89 -5.00 -14.09
C GLU A 76 -21.50 -4.96 -13.43
N VAL A 77 -20.98 -6.10 -12.99
CA VAL A 77 -19.64 -6.19 -12.40
C VAL A 77 -18.57 -6.00 -13.47
N LEU A 78 -18.77 -6.55 -14.67
CA LEU A 78 -17.84 -6.36 -15.78
C LEU A 78 -17.77 -4.88 -16.19
N GLN A 79 -18.90 -4.19 -16.24
CA GLN A 79 -18.94 -2.75 -16.48
C GLN A 79 -18.15 -1.98 -15.40
N VAL A 80 -18.34 -2.32 -14.12
CA VAL A 80 -17.57 -1.71 -13.03
C VAL A 80 -16.06 -1.96 -13.20
N MET A 81 -15.66 -3.16 -13.65
CA MET A 81 -14.25 -3.47 -13.92
C MET A 81 -13.69 -2.64 -15.09
N ASP A 82 -14.49 -2.39 -16.14
CA ASP A 82 -14.10 -1.51 -17.25
C ASP A 82 -13.95 -0.05 -16.79
N GLU A 83 -14.85 0.43 -15.95
CA GLU A 83 -14.76 1.77 -15.33
C GLU A 83 -13.52 1.88 -14.43
N ILE A 84 -13.20 0.85 -13.64
CA ILE A 84 -11.98 0.79 -12.84
C ILE A 84 -10.74 0.85 -13.74
N LYS A 85 -10.70 0.08 -14.83
CA LYS A 85 -9.59 0.12 -15.78
C LYS A 85 -9.40 1.54 -16.34
N ALA A 86 -10.47 2.19 -16.77
CA ALA A 86 -10.43 3.58 -17.25
C ALA A 86 -9.95 4.55 -16.15
N GLY A 87 -10.42 4.37 -14.91
CA GLY A 87 -9.98 5.16 -13.77
C GLY A 87 -8.50 4.96 -13.41
N ILE A 88 -7.97 3.74 -13.50
CA ILE A 88 -6.54 3.46 -13.32
C ILE A 88 -5.72 4.10 -14.44
N GLN A 89 -6.17 3.99 -15.69
CA GLN A 89 -5.54 4.64 -16.84
C GLN A 89 -5.49 6.16 -16.67
N TYR A 90 -6.58 6.77 -16.16
CA TYR A 90 -6.62 8.18 -15.77
C TYR A 90 -5.62 8.48 -14.64
N ALA A 91 -5.65 7.74 -13.54
CA ALA A 91 -4.79 8.00 -12.38
C ALA A 91 -3.29 7.89 -12.71
N PHE A 92 -2.91 7.01 -13.64
CA PHE A 92 -1.52 6.85 -14.10
C PHE A 92 -1.19 7.59 -15.38
N GLN A 93 -2.15 8.28 -15.99
CA GLN A 93 -1.97 8.98 -17.26
C GLN A 93 -1.36 8.06 -18.33
N THR A 94 -1.94 6.87 -18.50
CA THR A 94 -1.48 5.85 -19.47
C THR A 94 -2.58 5.44 -20.43
N ARG A 95 -2.18 5.04 -21.64
CA ARG A 95 -3.06 4.43 -22.65
C ARG A 95 -2.85 2.91 -22.76
N ASN A 96 -2.04 2.32 -21.87
CA ASN A 96 -1.70 0.90 -21.94
C ASN A 96 -2.96 0.03 -21.87
N ARG A 97 -3.11 -0.84 -22.86
CA ARG A 97 -4.29 -1.72 -22.99
C ARG A 97 -4.37 -2.74 -21.85
N LEU A 98 -3.21 -3.26 -21.42
CA LEU A 98 -3.07 -4.14 -20.27
C LEU A 98 -2.95 -3.31 -18.99
N THR A 99 -4.11 -2.83 -18.52
CA THR A 99 -4.26 -2.12 -17.25
C THR A 99 -5.35 -2.81 -16.44
N LEU A 100 -5.03 -3.24 -15.22
CA LEU A 100 -5.94 -4.03 -14.37
C LEU A 100 -5.62 -3.84 -12.88
N ALA A 101 -6.59 -4.18 -12.03
CA ALA A 101 -6.40 -4.29 -10.59
C ALA A 101 -5.99 -5.73 -10.21
N VAL A 102 -5.02 -5.87 -9.32
CA VAL A 102 -4.60 -7.17 -8.77
C VAL A 102 -5.39 -7.43 -7.49
N SER A 103 -5.97 -8.64 -7.36
CA SER A 103 -6.72 -9.08 -6.18
C SER A 103 -5.79 -9.37 -4.98
N GLY A 104 -5.19 -8.33 -4.42
CA GLY A 104 -4.27 -8.40 -3.29
C GLY A 104 -3.84 -7.03 -2.80
N THR A 105 -2.93 -6.99 -1.82
CA THR A 105 -2.36 -5.74 -1.30
C THR A 105 -1.20 -5.24 -2.17
N GLY A 106 -0.57 -4.14 -1.79
CA GLY A 106 0.57 -3.59 -2.54
C GLY A 106 1.74 -4.57 -2.74
N HIS A 107 1.99 -5.49 -1.81
CA HIS A 107 3.01 -6.55 -2.01
C HIS A 107 2.62 -7.53 -3.11
N CYS A 108 1.33 -7.85 -3.24
CA CYS A 108 0.85 -8.71 -4.31
C CYS A 108 1.04 -8.06 -5.69
N ALA A 109 0.88 -6.74 -5.80
CA ALA A 109 1.19 -6.02 -7.04
C ALA A 109 2.69 -6.04 -7.39
N MET A 110 3.57 -5.87 -6.39
CA MET A 110 5.02 -6.04 -6.57
C MET A 110 5.39 -7.48 -6.98
N GLU A 111 4.72 -8.47 -6.39
CA GLU A 111 4.91 -9.88 -6.75
C GLU A 111 4.46 -10.19 -8.16
N ALA A 112 3.24 -9.77 -8.52
CA ALA A 112 2.72 -9.90 -9.87
C ALA A 112 3.67 -9.25 -10.90
N ALA A 113 4.29 -8.11 -10.56
CA ALA A 113 5.25 -7.46 -11.42
C ALA A 113 6.48 -8.31 -11.65
N LEU A 114 7.18 -8.65 -10.58
CA LEU A 114 8.48 -9.31 -10.67
C LEU A 114 8.36 -10.74 -11.21
N ILE A 115 7.29 -11.47 -10.86
CA ILE A 115 7.05 -12.84 -11.36
C ILE A 115 6.80 -12.87 -12.87
N ASN A 116 6.14 -11.85 -13.43
CA ASN A 116 5.83 -11.82 -14.86
C ASN A 116 6.94 -11.19 -15.72
N LEU A 117 7.89 -10.47 -15.11
CA LEU A 117 8.94 -9.74 -15.82
C LEU A 117 10.33 -10.41 -15.75
N LEU A 118 10.54 -11.28 -14.75
CA LEU A 118 11.83 -11.92 -14.52
C LEU A 118 11.77 -13.42 -14.77
N GLU A 119 12.75 -13.91 -15.52
CA GLU A 119 13.06 -15.33 -15.62
C GLU A 119 14.22 -15.73 -14.70
N GLY A 120 14.40 -17.03 -14.48
CA GLY A 120 15.52 -17.55 -13.70
C GLY A 120 16.86 -17.18 -14.34
N GLY A 121 17.73 -16.49 -13.61
CA GLY A 121 19.05 -16.05 -14.08
C GLY A 121 19.10 -14.64 -14.69
N ASP A 122 17.94 -13.99 -14.90
CA ASP A 122 17.86 -12.59 -15.32
C ASP A 122 18.55 -11.66 -14.33
N THR A 123 19.09 -10.54 -14.81
CA THR A 123 19.71 -9.53 -13.95
C THR A 123 18.72 -8.40 -13.68
N VAL A 124 18.48 -8.11 -12.40
CA VAL A 124 17.64 -6.99 -11.97
C VAL A 124 18.46 -6.01 -11.15
N LEU A 125 18.33 -4.73 -11.47
CA LEU A 125 18.92 -3.63 -10.70
C LEU A 125 17.87 -3.08 -9.75
N VAL A 126 18.18 -2.93 -8.47
CA VAL A 126 17.22 -2.50 -7.45
C VAL A 126 17.78 -1.29 -6.71
N GLY A 127 17.09 -0.16 -6.78
CA GLY A 127 17.36 1.00 -5.92
C GLY A 127 16.92 0.72 -4.48
N VAL A 128 17.87 0.61 -3.56
CA VAL A 128 17.66 0.34 -2.14
C VAL A 128 18.07 1.56 -1.31
N ASN A 129 17.10 2.45 -1.06
CA ASN A 129 17.18 3.56 -0.12
C ASN A 129 16.13 3.44 1.01
N GLY A 130 15.50 2.28 1.14
CA GLY A 130 14.41 2.03 2.09
C GLY A 130 13.91 0.57 2.06
N ILE A 131 12.85 0.29 2.82
CA ILE A 131 12.33 -1.08 2.97
C ILE A 131 11.75 -1.65 1.66
N TRP A 132 11.23 -0.80 0.77
CA TRP A 132 10.57 -1.28 -0.44
C TRP A 132 11.57 -1.86 -1.44
N GLY A 133 12.72 -1.22 -1.63
CA GLY A 133 13.84 -1.79 -2.37
C GLY A 133 14.36 -3.09 -1.75
N GLN A 134 14.48 -3.17 -0.42
CA GLN A 134 14.88 -4.41 0.27
C GLN A 134 13.90 -5.57 0.00
N ARG A 135 12.60 -5.29 0.00
CA ARG A 135 11.56 -6.30 -0.29
C ARG A 135 11.59 -6.75 -1.74
N ALA A 136 11.72 -5.81 -2.69
CA ALA A 136 11.84 -6.13 -4.11
C ALA A 136 13.08 -7.01 -4.39
N ALA A 137 14.22 -6.66 -3.79
CA ALA A 137 15.44 -7.43 -3.88
C ALA A 137 15.30 -8.83 -3.25
N ASN A 138 14.63 -8.96 -2.09
CA ASN A 138 14.36 -10.27 -1.49
C ASN A 138 13.49 -11.15 -2.38
N LEU A 139 12.42 -10.57 -2.95
CA LEU A 139 11.52 -11.29 -3.83
C LEU A 139 12.22 -11.74 -5.11
N ALA A 140 12.95 -10.84 -5.78
CA ALA A 140 13.65 -11.19 -7.01
C ALA A 140 14.68 -12.32 -6.81
N ARG A 141 15.39 -12.35 -5.66
CA ARG A 141 16.26 -13.49 -5.29
C ARG A 141 15.48 -14.80 -5.18
N ARG A 142 14.27 -14.78 -4.61
CA ARG A 142 13.41 -15.97 -4.49
C ARG A 142 12.93 -16.48 -5.84
N LEU A 143 12.82 -15.60 -6.83
CA LEU A 143 12.50 -15.95 -8.22
C LEU A 143 13.71 -16.46 -9.02
N GLY A 144 14.91 -16.50 -8.41
CA GLY A 144 16.13 -16.96 -9.07
C GLY A 144 16.82 -15.90 -9.94
N ALA A 145 16.43 -14.63 -9.82
CA ALA A 145 17.11 -13.53 -10.52
C ALA A 145 18.45 -13.18 -9.85
N LYS A 146 19.40 -12.70 -10.64
CA LYS A 146 20.65 -12.07 -10.22
C LYS A 146 20.36 -10.63 -9.80
N VAL A 147 20.31 -10.39 -8.49
CA VAL A 147 19.98 -9.07 -7.95
C VAL A 147 21.24 -8.21 -7.76
N CYS A 148 21.26 -7.07 -8.42
CA CYS A 148 22.25 -6.01 -8.23
C CYS A 148 21.58 -4.85 -7.47
N GLU A 149 22.13 -4.44 -6.33
CA GLU A 149 21.54 -3.40 -5.49
C GLU A 149 22.33 -2.09 -5.62
N LEU A 150 21.64 -1.00 -5.97
CA LEU A 150 22.14 0.37 -5.79
C LEU A 150 21.77 0.83 -4.40
N LEU A 151 22.76 1.10 -3.55
CA LEU A 151 22.53 1.45 -2.15
C LEU A 151 22.63 2.96 -1.94
N LYS A 152 21.64 3.54 -1.25
CA LYS A 152 21.71 4.90 -0.69
C LYS A 152 21.27 4.87 0.77
N PRO A 153 21.80 5.76 1.63
CA PRO A 153 21.31 5.93 2.98
C PRO A 153 19.79 6.23 3.02
N PRO A 154 19.06 5.78 4.05
CA PRO A 154 17.65 6.11 4.20
C PRO A 154 17.46 7.61 4.38
N GLY A 155 16.62 8.22 3.56
CA GLY A 155 16.42 9.68 3.53
C GLY A 155 17.07 10.35 2.31
N GLU A 156 17.85 9.60 1.51
CA GLU A 156 18.39 10.04 0.22
C GLU A 156 17.63 9.39 -0.95
N TYR A 157 17.81 9.94 -2.15
CA TYR A 157 17.26 9.44 -3.41
C TYR A 157 18.39 9.20 -4.44
N PHE A 158 18.07 8.52 -5.54
CA PHE A 158 19.02 8.23 -6.61
C PHE A 158 18.94 9.32 -7.69
N THR A 159 20.08 9.87 -8.08
CA THR A 159 20.18 10.75 -9.24
C THR A 159 20.15 9.95 -10.54
N LEU A 160 19.84 10.58 -11.68
CA LEU A 160 19.95 9.93 -12.99
C LEU A 160 21.36 9.37 -13.24
N ARG A 161 22.40 10.04 -12.74
CA ARG A 161 23.78 9.58 -12.82
C ARG A 161 24.00 8.29 -12.04
N ASP A 162 23.55 8.23 -10.77
CA ASP A 162 23.65 7.01 -9.95
C ASP A 162 23.02 5.81 -10.70
N ILE A 163 21.86 6.03 -11.31
CA ILE A 163 21.13 5.00 -12.05
C ILE A 163 21.86 4.63 -13.35
N GLN A 164 22.36 5.61 -14.10
CA GLN A 164 23.11 5.39 -15.35
C GLN A 164 24.35 4.54 -15.13
N GLU A 165 25.12 4.83 -14.07
CA GLU A 165 26.31 4.06 -13.70
C GLU A 165 25.93 2.61 -13.36
N GLY A 166 24.85 2.41 -12.59
CA GLY A 166 24.31 1.08 -12.29
C GLY A 166 23.86 0.30 -13.53
N LEU A 167 23.15 0.95 -14.46
CA LEU A 167 22.69 0.35 -15.71
C LEU A 167 23.87 -0.06 -16.59
N ALA A 168 24.88 0.81 -16.72
CA ALA A 168 26.07 0.54 -17.51
C ALA A 168 26.90 -0.62 -16.95
N GLN A 169 27.03 -0.69 -15.62
CA GLN A 169 27.79 -1.73 -14.92
C GLN A 169 27.10 -3.09 -14.98
N HIS A 170 25.80 -3.14 -14.71
CA HIS A 170 25.09 -4.41 -14.48
C HIS A 170 24.26 -4.90 -15.65
N LYS A 171 23.96 -4.02 -16.63
CA LYS A 171 23.16 -4.33 -17.83
C LYS A 171 21.89 -5.13 -17.49
N PRO A 172 21.07 -4.66 -16.53
CA PRO A 172 19.90 -5.41 -16.07
C PRO A 172 18.80 -5.46 -17.14
N SER A 173 17.97 -6.50 -17.12
CA SER A 173 16.73 -6.56 -17.90
C SER A 173 15.61 -5.72 -17.26
N VAL A 174 15.65 -5.55 -15.93
CA VAL A 174 14.66 -4.78 -15.16
C VAL A 174 15.37 -3.88 -14.14
N LEU A 175 14.93 -2.63 -14.03
CA LEU A 175 15.26 -1.74 -12.91
C LEU A 175 14.04 -1.59 -12.02
N PHE A 176 14.18 -1.81 -10.72
CA PHE A 176 13.20 -1.48 -9.70
C PHE A 176 13.62 -0.21 -8.96
N ILE A 177 12.72 0.77 -8.88
CA ILE A 177 12.92 2.00 -8.11
C ILE A 177 11.62 2.39 -7.39
N THR A 178 11.73 2.97 -6.21
CA THR A 178 10.57 3.39 -5.42
C THR A 178 10.33 4.89 -5.58
N HIS A 179 9.18 5.27 -6.13
CA HIS A 179 8.81 6.69 -6.30
C HIS A 179 8.56 7.38 -4.96
N GLY A 180 7.62 6.86 -4.15
CA GLY A 180 7.34 7.36 -2.81
C GLY A 180 7.81 6.37 -1.74
N GLU A 181 8.95 6.63 -1.11
CA GLU A 181 9.54 5.75 -0.12
C GLU A 181 8.93 6.02 1.27
N SER A 182 7.74 5.45 1.54
CA SER A 182 6.98 5.70 2.78
C SER A 182 7.65 5.21 4.08
N SER A 183 8.75 4.47 4.00
CA SER A 183 9.57 4.14 5.18
C SER A 183 10.51 5.28 5.58
N THR A 184 10.89 6.16 4.64
CA THR A 184 11.82 7.27 4.84
C THR A 184 11.21 8.64 4.60
N GLY A 185 10.08 8.75 3.91
CA GLY A 185 9.44 10.00 3.53
C GLY A 185 10.06 10.66 2.29
N VAL A 186 10.81 9.90 1.48
CA VAL A 186 11.51 10.42 0.29
C VAL A 186 10.62 10.31 -0.96
N LEU A 187 10.65 11.35 -1.78
CA LEU A 187 10.13 11.39 -3.14
C LEU A 187 11.29 11.27 -4.12
N GLN A 188 11.32 10.20 -4.91
CA GLN A 188 12.31 9.95 -5.95
C GLN A 188 11.88 10.62 -7.26
N PRO A 189 12.68 11.54 -7.83
CA PRO A 189 12.42 12.09 -9.15
C PRO A 189 12.39 10.99 -10.22
N LEU A 190 11.45 11.09 -11.17
CA LEU A 190 11.27 10.11 -12.25
C LEU A 190 11.55 10.69 -13.64
N GLU A 191 11.69 12.01 -13.75
CA GLU A 191 11.99 12.71 -14.99
C GLU A 191 13.31 12.20 -15.59
N GLY A 192 13.30 11.88 -16.89
CA GLY A 192 14.46 11.33 -17.61
C GLY A 192 14.74 9.84 -17.37
N LEU A 193 14.10 9.20 -16.38
CA LEU A 193 14.36 7.79 -16.06
C LEU A 193 13.92 6.84 -17.20
N GLY A 194 12.77 7.13 -17.82
CA GLY A 194 12.25 6.33 -18.94
C GLY A 194 13.17 6.33 -20.16
N GLU A 195 13.72 7.50 -20.50
CA GLU A 195 14.70 7.67 -21.59
C GLU A 195 16.01 6.95 -21.27
N LEU A 196 16.48 7.06 -20.03
CA LEU A 196 17.71 6.39 -19.61
C LEU A 196 17.58 4.86 -19.73
N CYS A 197 16.40 4.32 -19.44
CA CYS A 197 16.22 2.89 -19.39
C CYS A 197 15.82 2.27 -20.72
N HIS A 198 14.98 2.96 -21.52
CA HIS A 198 14.28 2.49 -22.74
C HIS A 198 13.66 1.06 -22.72
N ARG A 199 13.79 0.34 -21.59
CA ARG A 199 13.37 -1.03 -21.26
C ARG A 199 13.18 -1.27 -19.75
N ALA A 200 13.18 -0.25 -18.88
CA ALA A 200 12.95 -0.48 -17.44
C ALA A 200 11.49 -0.34 -17.02
N VAL A 201 11.09 -1.18 -16.07
CA VAL A 201 9.79 -1.14 -15.40
C VAL A 201 9.89 -0.29 -14.14
N CYS A 202 9.56 0.99 -14.25
CA CYS A 202 9.37 1.83 -13.06
C CYS A 202 8.00 1.51 -12.44
N LEU A 203 7.96 1.04 -11.19
CA LEU A 203 6.73 0.64 -10.50
C LEU A 203 6.30 1.70 -9.47
N PRO A 204 5.49 2.70 -9.84
CA PRO A 204 4.68 3.43 -8.86
C PRO A 204 3.51 2.53 -8.43
N GLN A 205 3.76 1.56 -7.54
CA GLN A 205 2.79 0.67 -6.87
C GLN A 205 1.71 -0.04 -7.71
N VAL A 206 1.66 0.07 -9.03
CA VAL A 206 0.81 -0.72 -9.92
C VAL A 206 1.49 -0.94 -11.26
N LEU A 207 1.27 -2.13 -11.80
CA LEU A 207 1.83 -2.62 -13.06
C LEU A 207 1.24 -1.90 -14.27
N ALA A 208 2.08 -1.20 -15.02
CA ALA A 208 1.83 -0.83 -16.40
C ALA A 208 2.92 -1.48 -17.27
N GLY A 209 2.68 -2.70 -17.76
CA GLY A 209 3.56 -3.39 -18.69
C GLY A 209 3.34 -2.92 -20.13
N ALA A 210 4.39 -3.00 -20.97
CA ALA A 210 4.34 -2.76 -22.41
C ALA A 210 3.98 -4.05 -23.19
N GLU A 211 3.35 -3.87 -24.35
CA GLU A 211 2.70 -4.84 -25.28
C GLU A 211 3.61 -5.85 -26.02
N PRO A 212 3.09 -6.81 -26.86
CA PRO A 212 1.72 -7.39 -26.96
C PRO A 212 1.68 -8.95 -27.13
N ALA A 213 0.56 -9.61 -26.77
CA ALA A 213 -0.09 -10.68 -27.56
C ALA A 213 -1.34 -11.29 -26.89
N LEU A 214 -2.43 -11.34 -27.68
CA LEU A 214 -3.50 -12.35 -27.70
C LEU A 214 -4.40 -12.56 -26.45
N TRP A 215 -5.50 -11.80 -26.41
CA TRP A 215 -6.80 -12.45 -26.20
C TRP A 215 -7.82 -11.85 -27.17
N PRO A 216 -8.44 -12.64 -28.05
CA PRO A 216 -9.57 -12.18 -28.84
C PRO A 216 -10.71 -11.79 -27.89
N LEU A 217 -11.32 -10.64 -28.14
CA LEU A 217 -12.62 -10.28 -27.61
C LEU A 217 -13.59 -11.44 -27.87
N GLY A 218 -14.03 -12.16 -26.83
CA GLY A 218 -15.04 -13.22 -27.02
C GLY A 218 -15.22 -14.24 -25.90
N PHE A 219 -14.24 -14.46 -25.02
CA PHE A 219 -14.41 -15.42 -23.91
C PHE A 219 -13.79 -14.92 -22.62
N PHE A 220 -14.59 -14.39 -21.70
CA PHE A 220 -14.19 -14.28 -20.32
C PHE A 220 -14.22 -15.67 -19.68
N ARG A 221 -13.04 -16.27 -19.47
CA ARG A 221 -12.92 -17.51 -18.71
C ARG A 221 -12.79 -17.20 -17.23
N TYR A 222 -13.45 -18.00 -16.40
CA TYR A 222 -13.24 -17.95 -14.95
C TYR A 222 -11.76 -18.22 -14.64
N HIS A 223 -11.11 -17.27 -13.97
CA HIS A 223 -9.76 -17.43 -13.40
C HIS A 223 -9.86 -17.65 -11.89
N HIS A 224 -10.41 -16.66 -11.19
CA HIS A 224 -10.65 -16.67 -9.75
C HIS A 224 -11.80 -15.73 -9.43
N THR A 225 -12.44 -15.91 -8.27
CA THR A 225 -13.46 -14.97 -7.77
C THR A 225 -12.79 -13.68 -7.29
N VAL A 226 -13.14 -12.55 -7.90
CA VAL A 226 -12.63 -11.23 -7.50
C VAL A 226 -13.35 -10.69 -6.25
N PRO A 227 -12.71 -9.81 -5.46
CA PRO A 227 -13.29 -9.27 -4.24
C PRO A 227 -14.32 -8.16 -4.53
N ILE A 228 -15.59 -8.54 -4.69
CA ILE A 228 -16.66 -7.64 -5.17
C ILE A 228 -16.83 -6.37 -4.33
N SER A 229 -16.87 -6.49 -3.00
CA SER A 229 -16.97 -5.30 -2.15
C SER A 229 -15.79 -4.34 -2.34
N SER A 230 -14.58 -4.87 -2.52
CA SER A 230 -13.38 -4.06 -2.78
C SER A 230 -13.40 -3.42 -4.17
N ILE A 231 -13.97 -4.09 -5.17
CA ILE A 231 -14.17 -3.55 -6.52
C ILE A 231 -15.07 -2.31 -6.45
N PHE A 232 -16.21 -2.38 -5.74
CA PHE A 232 -17.10 -1.24 -5.58
C PHE A 232 -16.41 -0.08 -4.85
N CYS A 233 -15.70 -0.36 -3.76
CA CYS A 233 -14.91 0.66 -3.06
C CYS A 233 -13.84 1.31 -3.96
N LEU A 234 -13.13 0.52 -4.77
CA LEU A 234 -12.10 1.02 -5.68
C LEU A 234 -12.69 1.90 -6.77
N ARG A 235 -13.81 1.49 -7.38
CA ARG A 235 -14.51 2.30 -8.38
C ARG A 235 -14.90 3.65 -7.82
N GLU A 236 -15.48 3.69 -6.62
CA GLU A 236 -15.88 4.94 -5.98
C GLU A 236 -14.68 5.80 -5.57
N ALA A 237 -13.57 5.19 -5.16
CA ALA A 237 -12.33 5.92 -4.87
C ALA A 237 -11.76 6.58 -6.14
N LEU A 238 -11.78 5.88 -7.27
CA LEU A 238 -11.37 6.41 -8.57
C LEU A 238 -12.32 7.51 -9.06
N ALA A 239 -13.64 7.35 -8.85
CA ALA A 239 -14.63 8.36 -9.19
C ALA A 239 -14.40 9.65 -8.39
N VAL A 240 -14.17 9.56 -7.08
CA VAL A 240 -13.85 10.73 -6.24
C VAL A 240 -12.57 11.43 -6.72
N LEU A 241 -11.55 10.67 -7.13
CA LEU A 241 -10.32 11.26 -7.69
C LEU A 241 -10.59 11.95 -9.04
N ALA A 242 -11.38 11.33 -9.92
CA ALA A 242 -11.73 11.87 -11.23
C ALA A 242 -12.59 13.14 -11.13
N GLU A 243 -13.57 13.17 -10.22
CA GLU A 243 -14.40 14.35 -9.95
C GLU A 243 -13.57 15.53 -9.44
N ARG A 244 -12.54 15.23 -8.64
CA ARG A 244 -11.62 16.23 -8.11
C ARG A 244 -10.65 16.77 -9.16
N GLY A 245 -10.15 15.90 -10.03
CA GLY A 245 -9.01 16.20 -10.89
C GLY A 245 -7.67 15.88 -10.23
N LEU A 246 -6.71 15.39 -11.01
CA LEU A 246 -5.37 15.03 -10.54
C LEU A 246 -4.59 16.24 -10.04
N GLU A 247 -4.59 17.34 -10.78
CA GLU A 247 -3.84 18.55 -10.43
C GLU A 247 -4.33 19.14 -9.10
N SER A 248 -5.64 19.25 -8.94
CA SER A 248 -6.27 19.70 -7.67
C SER A 248 -5.93 18.76 -6.51
N SER A 249 -5.91 17.44 -6.76
CA SER A 249 -5.49 16.47 -5.76
C SER A 249 -4.03 16.69 -5.34
N TRP A 250 -3.10 16.80 -6.30
CA TRP A 250 -1.69 17.01 -6.04
C TRP A 250 -1.42 18.33 -5.32
N GLU A 251 -2.06 19.42 -5.75
CA GLU A 251 -1.95 20.73 -5.13
C GLU A 251 -2.42 20.70 -3.67
N GLN A 252 -3.57 20.06 -3.39
CA GLN A 252 -4.03 19.91 -2.01
C GLN A 252 -2.99 19.17 -1.15
N HIS A 253 -2.47 18.03 -1.61
CA HIS A 253 -1.50 17.24 -0.84
C HIS A 253 -0.21 18.03 -0.59
N ARG A 254 0.28 18.79 -1.59
CA ARG A 254 1.44 19.67 -1.43
C ARG A 254 1.15 20.78 -0.41
N ALA A 255 0.01 21.44 -0.50
CA ALA A 255 -0.37 22.53 0.40
C ALA A 255 -0.42 22.07 1.86
N VAL A 256 -1.10 20.94 2.15
CA VAL A 256 -1.19 20.42 3.52
C VAL A 256 0.14 19.87 4.02
N CYS A 257 0.98 19.30 3.16
CA CYS A 257 2.32 18.87 3.52
C CYS A 257 3.20 20.05 3.91
N THR A 258 3.18 21.15 3.14
CA THR A 258 3.91 22.38 3.45
C THR A 258 3.48 22.94 4.80
N GLN A 259 2.18 22.97 5.08
CA GLN A 259 1.68 23.43 6.36
C GLN A 259 2.09 22.51 7.53
N LEU A 260 1.97 21.19 7.36
CA LEU A 260 2.42 20.22 8.35
C LEU A 260 3.92 20.42 8.64
N CYS A 261 4.76 20.49 7.61
CA CYS A 261 6.20 20.68 7.76
C CYS A 261 6.54 21.97 8.53
N ARG A 262 5.84 23.08 8.24
CA ARG A 262 5.98 24.32 8.99
C ARG A 262 5.57 24.15 10.46
N GLY A 263 4.39 23.60 10.72
CA GLY A 263 3.90 23.39 12.07
C GLY A 263 4.77 22.46 12.91
N LEU A 264 5.35 21.43 12.30
CA LEU A 264 6.30 20.53 12.97
C LEU A 264 7.58 21.28 13.39
N ARG A 265 8.12 22.14 12.52
CA ARG A 265 9.27 23.00 12.86
C ARG A 265 8.94 24.00 13.97
N ASP A 266 7.74 24.58 13.95
CA ASP A 266 7.26 25.48 14.99
C ASP A 266 7.10 24.78 16.37
N LEU A 267 6.98 23.44 16.38
CA LEU A 267 7.02 22.60 17.58
C LEU A 267 8.45 22.21 18.02
N GLY A 268 9.48 22.66 17.29
CA GLY A 268 10.88 22.30 17.54
C GLY A 268 11.25 20.90 17.05
N LEU A 269 10.43 20.28 16.18
CA LEU A 269 10.69 18.95 15.63
C LEU A 269 11.54 19.02 14.37
N GLU A 270 12.46 18.06 14.21
CA GLU A 270 13.34 17.99 13.05
C GLU A 270 12.78 17.01 11.99
N LEU A 271 12.61 17.49 10.76
CA LEU A 271 12.22 16.64 9.62
C LEU A 271 13.39 15.72 9.23
N TYR A 272 13.10 14.45 8.97
CA TYR A 272 14.13 13.45 8.65
C TYR A 272 14.74 13.66 7.25
N VAL A 273 13.90 13.96 6.25
CA VAL A 273 14.35 14.30 4.89
C VAL A 273 14.70 15.79 4.83
N LYS A 274 16.00 16.06 4.67
CA LYS A 274 16.56 17.41 4.74
C LYS A 274 16.13 18.28 3.57
N GLU A 275 16.29 17.77 2.35
CA GLU A 275 15.94 18.50 1.13
C GLU A 275 14.43 18.60 0.94
N GLU A 276 13.92 19.80 0.72
CA GLU A 276 12.48 20.04 0.61
C GLU A 276 11.86 19.43 -0.64
N ALA A 277 12.55 19.52 -1.78
CA ALA A 277 12.10 18.95 -3.05
C ALA A 277 12.01 17.41 -3.00
N ALA A 278 12.80 16.77 -2.14
CA ALA A 278 12.81 15.32 -1.96
C ALA A 278 11.79 14.82 -0.92
N ARG A 279 10.96 15.68 -0.32
CA ARG A 279 9.95 15.25 0.66
C ARG A 279 8.70 14.73 -0.04
N LEU A 280 8.28 13.53 0.36
CA LEU A 280 7.04 12.92 -0.10
C LEU A 280 5.82 13.63 0.51
N PRO A 281 4.92 14.25 -0.28
CA PRO A 281 3.78 14.99 0.25
C PRO A 281 2.80 14.15 1.07
N THR A 282 2.72 12.85 0.79
CA THR A 282 1.75 11.95 1.43
C THR A 282 2.26 11.35 2.73
N VAL A 283 3.58 11.29 2.97
CA VAL A 283 4.18 10.74 4.18
C VAL A 283 5.37 11.59 4.62
N THR A 284 5.18 12.34 5.69
CA THR A 284 6.23 13.13 6.33
C THR A 284 6.90 12.31 7.43
N THR A 285 8.24 12.32 7.45
CA THR A 285 9.05 11.66 8.48
C THR A 285 9.72 12.69 9.38
N VAL A 286 9.60 12.48 10.68
CA VAL A 286 10.10 13.38 11.73
C VAL A 286 11.04 12.57 12.61
N LYS A 287 12.23 13.08 12.89
CA LYS A 287 13.13 12.41 13.85
C LYS A 287 12.48 12.34 15.21
N VAL A 288 12.67 11.22 15.90
CA VAL A 288 12.25 11.12 17.30
C VAL A 288 13.04 12.16 18.10
N PRO A 289 12.39 13.09 18.81
CA PRO A 289 13.10 14.14 19.54
C PRO A 289 13.92 13.55 20.68
N GLU A 290 15.06 14.18 20.97
CA GLU A 290 15.91 13.75 22.07
C GLU A 290 15.15 13.78 23.41
N GLY A 291 15.32 12.70 24.20
CA GLY A 291 14.64 12.54 25.48
C GLY A 291 13.21 11.98 25.41
N TYR A 292 12.68 11.63 24.23
CA TYR A 292 11.35 11.03 24.07
C TYR A 292 11.41 9.57 23.61
N ASP A 293 10.51 8.73 24.12
CA ASP A 293 10.18 7.45 23.51
C ASP A 293 9.05 7.68 22.48
N TRP A 294 9.32 7.34 21.22
CA TRP A 294 8.33 7.44 20.15
C TRP A 294 7.06 6.63 20.45
N LYS A 295 7.18 5.51 21.18
CA LYS A 295 6.02 4.68 21.57
C LYS A 295 5.08 5.44 22.48
N GLU A 296 5.62 6.19 23.43
CA GLU A 296 4.82 6.99 24.37
C GLU A 296 4.08 8.11 23.64
N ILE A 297 4.74 8.78 22.69
CA ILE A 297 4.08 9.78 21.83
C ILE A 297 2.93 9.14 21.07
N THR A 298 3.16 8.02 20.38
CA THR A 298 2.11 7.36 19.58
C THR A 298 0.96 6.81 20.44
N ALA A 299 1.25 6.28 21.63
CA ALA A 299 0.24 5.80 22.56
C ALA A 299 -0.58 6.97 23.11
N PHE A 300 0.07 8.08 23.48
CA PHE A 300 -0.61 9.27 23.97
C PHE A 300 -1.57 9.85 22.92
N LEU A 301 -1.15 9.95 21.66
CA LEU A 301 -2.01 10.40 20.56
C LEU A 301 -3.22 9.48 20.36
N MET A 302 -3.02 8.16 20.45
CA MET A 302 -4.10 7.19 20.32
C MET A 302 -5.08 7.26 21.49
N ASP A 303 -4.57 7.32 22.72
CA ASP A 303 -5.38 7.22 23.94
C ASP A 303 -6.10 8.53 24.26
N LYS A 304 -5.44 9.68 24.07
CA LYS A 304 -6.00 11.01 24.41
C LYS A 304 -6.72 11.68 23.25
N HIS A 305 -6.26 11.44 22.01
CA HIS A 305 -6.74 12.15 20.84
C HIS A 305 -7.41 11.26 19.80
N SER A 306 -7.37 9.93 19.95
CA SER A 306 -7.85 8.97 18.94
C SER A 306 -7.19 9.17 17.56
N ILE A 307 -5.94 9.64 17.56
CA ILE A 307 -5.15 9.88 16.36
C ILE A 307 -4.08 8.80 16.26
N GLU A 308 -4.03 8.13 15.12
CA GLU A 308 -2.95 7.20 14.79
C GLU A 308 -1.86 7.92 14.01
N ILE A 309 -0.62 7.81 14.47
CA ILE A 309 0.59 7.96 13.66
C ILE A 309 1.46 6.73 13.88
N SER A 310 2.52 6.54 13.09
CA SER A 310 3.37 5.35 13.24
C SER A 310 4.80 5.70 13.61
N GLY A 311 5.50 4.77 14.27
CA GLY A 311 6.96 4.79 14.31
C GLY A 311 7.58 4.48 12.94
N GLY A 312 8.91 4.51 12.87
CA GLY A 312 9.68 4.15 11.69
C GLY A 312 9.50 2.70 11.24
N LEU A 313 9.94 2.41 10.02
CA LEU A 313 9.79 1.10 9.37
C LEU A 313 11.10 0.73 8.67
N GLY A 314 11.51 -0.54 8.79
CA GLY A 314 12.75 -1.02 8.18
C GLY A 314 13.95 -0.20 8.68
N PRO A 315 14.73 0.45 7.81
CA PRO A 315 15.96 1.13 8.23
C PRO A 315 15.75 2.39 9.10
N THR A 316 14.51 2.90 9.18
CA THR A 316 14.13 4.03 10.04
C THR A 316 13.45 3.61 11.35
N ALA A 317 13.31 2.30 11.61
CA ALA A 317 12.69 1.80 12.85
C ALA A 317 13.39 2.37 14.09
N GLY A 318 12.58 2.92 15.01
CA GLY A 318 13.06 3.57 16.24
C GLY A 318 13.69 4.95 16.05
N LYS A 319 13.88 5.43 14.81
CA LYS A 319 14.55 6.71 14.51
C LYS A 319 13.58 7.83 14.15
N VAL A 320 12.41 7.49 13.63
CA VAL A 320 11.43 8.47 13.14
C VAL A 320 10.01 8.17 13.60
N LEU A 321 9.19 9.22 13.61
CA LEU A 321 7.73 9.17 13.49
C LEU A 321 7.36 9.35 12.01
N ARG A 322 6.28 8.70 11.57
CA ARG A 322 5.74 8.75 10.22
C ARG A 322 4.30 9.24 10.26
N ILE A 323 4.05 10.35 9.59
CA ILE A 323 2.76 11.05 9.53
C ILE A 323 2.27 11.00 8.09
N GLY A 324 1.08 10.45 7.87
CA GLY A 324 0.44 10.32 6.57
C GLY A 324 -0.70 11.30 6.37
N LEU A 325 -0.65 12.03 5.25
CA LEU A 325 -1.74 12.86 4.74
C LEU A 325 -2.12 12.32 3.36
N MET A 326 -3.08 11.38 3.34
CA MET A 326 -3.45 10.64 2.13
C MET A 326 -4.93 10.78 1.82
N GLY A 327 -5.24 11.11 0.56
CA GLY A 327 -6.60 11.10 0.03
C GLY A 327 -7.55 11.97 0.86
N HIS A 328 -8.59 11.33 1.40
CA HIS A 328 -9.62 12.01 2.20
C HIS A 328 -9.05 12.70 3.46
N ASN A 329 -7.95 12.18 4.02
CA ASN A 329 -7.37 12.70 5.25
C ASN A 329 -6.45 13.90 5.04
N ALA A 330 -6.08 14.22 3.79
CA ALA A 330 -5.18 15.32 3.45
C ALA A 330 -5.90 16.68 3.54
N THR A 331 -6.33 17.08 4.73
CA THR A 331 -7.08 18.33 4.96
C THR A 331 -6.40 19.21 5.99
N GLN A 332 -6.69 20.50 5.90
CA GLN A 332 -6.17 21.51 6.82
C GLN A 332 -6.56 21.23 8.27
N ASP A 333 -7.83 20.90 8.52
CA ASP A 333 -8.34 20.58 9.85
C ASP A 333 -7.59 19.39 10.48
N ASN A 334 -7.27 18.35 9.71
CA ASN A 334 -6.52 17.21 10.22
C ASN A 334 -5.07 17.56 10.56
N VAL A 335 -4.42 18.43 9.77
CA VAL A 335 -3.09 18.95 10.11
C VAL A 335 -3.15 19.71 11.44
N ASP A 336 -4.11 20.61 11.60
CA ASP A 336 -4.23 21.43 12.81
C ASP A 336 -4.55 20.58 14.05
N ARG A 337 -5.43 19.56 13.91
CA ARG A 337 -5.72 18.58 14.97
C ARG A 337 -4.47 17.82 15.39
N LEU A 338 -3.70 17.32 14.42
CA LEU A 338 -2.47 16.59 14.70
C LEU A 338 -1.43 17.46 15.40
N LEU A 339 -1.21 18.69 14.92
CA LEU A 339 -0.23 19.61 15.51
C LEU A 339 -0.60 19.98 16.96
N ARG A 340 -1.89 20.19 17.25
CA ARG A 340 -2.38 20.37 18.64
C ARG A 340 -2.12 19.14 19.50
N ALA A 341 -2.43 17.95 19.00
CA ALA A 341 -2.23 16.70 19.71
C ALA A 341 -0.74 16.39 19.94
N LEU A 342 0.13 16.71 18.99
CA LEU A 342 1.58 16.58 19.13
C LEU A 342 2.13 17.57 20.16
N ARG A 343 1.67 18.82 20.17
CA ARG A 343 2.05 19.79 21.21
C ARG A 343 1.72 19.28 22.61
N ASP A 344 0.51 18.73 22.77
CA ASP A 344 0.05 18.14 24.01
C ASP A 344 0.90 16.92 24.42
N ALA A 345 1.20 16.02 23.47
CA ALA A 345 2.07 14.88 23.71
C ALA A 345 3.48 15.32 24.15
N LEU A 346 4.08 16.33 23.49
CA LEU A 346 5.41 16.83 23.85
C LEU A 346 5.46 17.46 25.25
N GLN A 347 4.34 17.98 25.76
CA GLN A 347 4.25 18.51 27.13
C GLN A 347 4.16 17.41 28.18
N HIS A 348 3.52 16.27 27.86
CA HIS A 348 3.20 15.22 28.82
C HIS A 348 4.10 13.98 28.75
N CYS A 349 4.72 13.69 27.60
CA CYS A 349 5.58 12.51 27.40
C CYS A 349 7.05 12.75 27.77
N ARG A 350 7.45 13.99 28.09
CA ARG A 350 8.86 14.41 28.22
C ARG A 350 9.63 13.76 29.39
N HIS A 351 8.97 12.95 30.24
CA HIS A 351 9.48 12.57 31.55
C HIS A 351 9.24 11.12 32.00
N SER A 352 8.86 10.18 31.12
CA SER A 352 8.53 8.83 31.61
C SER A 352 9.72 7.94 31.98
N ARG A 353 10.98 8.37 31.81
CA ARG A 353 12.17 7.67 32.33
C ARG A 353 13.31 8.63 32.71
N LEU A 354 13.44 8.87 34.01
CA LEU A 354 14.75 8.78 34.68
C LEU A 354 14.87 7.37 35.25
#